data_AF-A0A838U5Z4-F1
#
_entry.id   AF-A0A838U5Z4-F1
#
_cell.length_a   1.000
_cell.length_b   1.000
_cell.length_c   1.000
_cell.angle_alpha   90.00
_cell.angle_beta   90.00
_cell.angle_gamma   90.00
#
_symmetry.space_group_name_H-M   'P 1'
#
loop_
_entity.id
_entity.type
_entity.pdbx_description
1 polymer ?
#
loop_
_entity_poly.entity_id
_entity_poly.type
_entity_poly.pdbx_seq_one_letter_code
_entity_poly.pdbx_strand_id
1 'polypeptide(L)'
;MTNNVTLNEQEESFSKFYASELRKMKQQINDNDRGFNELDNEKRQIFHQAIMTPGRRGEIIKKDEIEKEFARRYQEVNMIFTH
;
A
#
# COMPACT_ATOMS: atom_id res chain seq x y z
N MET A 1 15.61 -20.63 -20.17
CA MET A 1 14.48 -20.62 -19.21
C MET A 1 14.83 -19.76 -17.99
N THR A 2 15.10 -18.46 -18.18
CA THR A 2 15.62 -17.58 -17.10
C THR A 2 14.71 -16.41 -16.75
N ASN A 3 13.69 -16.13 -17.57
CA ASN A 3 12.89 -14.91 -17.44
C ASN A 3 11.86 -14.96 -16.30
N ASN A 4 11.38 -16.13 -15.90
CA ASN A 4 10.34 -16.24 -14.86
C ASN A 4 10.90 -16.10 -13.44
N VAL A 5 12.15 -16.49 -13.20
CA VAL A 5 12.80 -16.40 -11.88
C VAL A 5 13.14 -14.94 -11.57
N THR A 6 13.72 -14.22 -12.54
CA THR A 6 14.12 -12.81 -12.39
C THR A 6 12.92 -11.87 -12.26
N LEU A 7 11.81 -12.14 -12.96
CA LEU A 7 10.57 -11.37 -12.80
C LEU A 7 10.00 -11.50 -11.38
N ASN A 8 10.06 -12.71 -10.80
CA ASN A 8 9.52 -12.95 -9.47
C ASN A 8 10.37 -12.28 -8.37
N GLU A 9 11.70 -12.31 -8.50
CA GLU A 9 12.62 -11.63 -7.58
C GLU A 9 12.48 -10.09 -7.63
N GLN A 10 12.28 -9.54 -8.83
CA GLN A 10 12.03 -8.11 -9.02
C GLN A 10 10.71 -7.67 -8.38
N GLU A 11 9.66 -8.46 -8.55
CA GLU A 11 8.35 -8.20 -7.95
C GLU A 11 8.37 -8.32 -6.43
N GLU A 12 9.08 -9.31 -5.90
CA GLU A 12 9.28 -9.45 -4.46
C GLU A 12 10.06 -8.26 -3.89
N SER A 13 11.12 -7.84 -4.56
CA SER A 13 11.90 -6.66 -4.17
C SER A 13 11.05 -5.38 -4.22
N PHE A 14 10.24 -5.23 -5.26
CA PHE A 14 9.31 -4.12 -5.42
C PHE A 14 8.24 -4.12 -4.32
N SER A 15 7.61 -5.26 -4.05
CA SER A 15 6.61 -5.43 -2.97
C SER A 15 7.21 -5.05 -1.61
N LYS A 16 8.40 -5.57 -1.27
CA LYS A 16 9.09 -5.25 0.00
C LYS A 16 9.41 -3.77 0.13
N PHE A 17 9.97 -3.16 -0.92
CA PHE A 17 10.28 -1.74 -0.94
C PHE A 17 9.01 -0.91 -0.76
N TYR A 18 7.97 -1.22 -1.54
CA TYR A 18 6.73 -0.47 -1.54
C TYR A 18 6.00 -0.57 -0.19
N ALA A 19 5.95 -1.76 0.42
CA ALA A 19 5.42 -1.94 1.76
C ALA A 19 6.17 -1.09 2.81
N SER A 20 7.50 -0.99 2.70
CA SER A 20 8.31 -0.11 3.55
C SER A 20 7.95 1.36 3.36
N GLU A 21 7.75 1.81 2.11
CA GLU A 21 7.35 3.19 1.83
C GLU A 21 5.96 3.51 2.40
N LEU A 22 4.97 2.63 2.22
CA LEU A 22 3.62 2.80 2.76
C LEU A 22 3.63 2.95 4.29
N ARG A 23 4.48 2.19 4.99
CA ARG A 23 4.63 2.30 6.46
C ARG A 23 5.14 3.67 6.91
N LYS A 24 5.95 4.35 6.11
CA LYS A 24 6.47 5.69 6.40
C LYS A 24 5.41 6.78 6.16
N MET A 25 4.41 6.52 5.32
CA MET A 25 3.37 7.49 4.96
C MET A 25 2.43 7.77 6.14
N LYS A 26 2.10 9.05 6.31
CA LYS A 26 1.13 9.51 7.31
C LYS A 26 -0.30 9.11 6.96
N GLN A 27 -1.09 8.78 7.97
CA GLN A 27 -2.53 8.55 7.86
C GLN A 27 -3.25 9.16 9.06
N GLN A 28 -4.38 9.82 8.80
CA GLN A 28 -5.30 10.23 9.86
C GLN A 28 -6.21 9.05 10.18
N ILE A 29 -6.11 8.55 11.40
CA ILE A 29 -6.96 7.45 11.85
C ILE A 29 -7.97 7.92 12.91
N ASN A 30 -7.67 9.00 13.62
CA ASN A 30 -8.56 9.63 14.58
C ASN A 30 -8.67 11.12 14.27
N ASP A 31 -9.90 11.54 13.99
CA ASP A 31 -10.27 12.80 13.36
C ASP A 31 -10.08 14.01 14.32
N ASN A 32 -8.83 14.48 14.47
CA ASN A 32 -8.52 15.75 15.16
C ASN A 32 -7.47 16.61 14.45
N ASP A 33 -6.66 16.06 13.55
CA ASP A 33 -5.68 16.84 12.80
C ASP A 33 -6.18 17.09 11.38
N ARG A 34 -6.40 18.35 10.99
CA ARG A 34 -6.49 18.71 9.56
C ARG A 34 -5.08 18.64 8.96
N GLY A 35 -4.66 17.46 8.52
CA GLY A 35 -3.32 17.22 7.95
C GLY A 35 -3.32 16.37 6.68
N PHE A 36 -2.17 16.31 6.02
CA PHE A 36 -1.95 15.49 4.82
C PHE A 36 -2.10 14.00 5.11
N ASN A 37 -3.10 13.35 4.49
CA ASN A 37 -3.29 11.91 4.53
C ASN A 37 -2.58 11.27 3.32
N GLU A 38 -1.27 11.10 3.46
CA GLU A 38 -0.38 10.59 2.42
C GLU A 38 -0.80 9.19 1.96
N LEU A 39 -1.22 8.32 2.87
CA LEU A 39 -1.64 6.96 2.53
C LEU A 39 -2.95 6.94 1.73
N ASP A 40 -3.94 7.77 2.08
CA ASP A 40 -5.16 7.90 1.27
C ASP A 40 -4.90 8.53 -0.09
N ASN A 41 -3.96 9.48 -0.18
CA ASN A 41 -3.54 10.05 -1.46
C ASN A 41 -2.89 8.99 -2.34
N GLU A 42 -2.00 8.16 -1.79
CA GLU A 42 -1.37 7.05 -2.51
C GLU A 42 -2.45 6.07 -3.03
N LYS A 43 -3.45 5.73 -2.20
CA LYS A 43 -4.57 4.87 -2.62
C LYS A 43 -5.33 5.44 -3.82
N ARG A 44 -5.57 6.75 -3.84
CA ARG A 44 -6.21 7.43 -4.98
C ARG A 44 -5.33 7.40 -6.23
N GLN A 45 -4.01 7.57 -6.06
CA GLN A 45 -3.07 7.50 -7.18
C GLN A 45 -3.01 6.10 -7.80
N ILE A 46 -2.92 5.04 -6.98
CA ILE A 46 -2.98 3.66 -7.46
C ILE A 46 -4.29 3.40 -8.20
N PHE A 47 -5.43 3.85 -7.65
CA PHE A 47 -6.73 3.66 -8.32
C PHE A 47 -6.77 4.35 -9.68
N HIS A 48 -6.31 5.60 -9.76
CA HIS A 48 -6.21 6.32 -11.02
C HIS A 48 -5.25 5.62 -12.01
N GLN A 49 -4.10 5.13 -11.52
CA GLN A 49 -3.13 4.41 -12.32
C GLN A 49 -3.69 3.06 -12.84
N ALA A 50 -4.48 2.36 -12.04
CA ALA A 50 -5.16 1.12 -12.42
C ALA A 50 -6.23 1.35 -13.50
N ILE A 51 -6.91 2.51 -13.49
CA ILE A 51 -7.81 2.92 -14.58
C ILE A 51 -7.03 3.17 -15.87
N MET A 52 -5.90 3.89 -15.78
CA MET A 52 -5.10 4.26 -16.96
C MET A 52 -4.29 3.09 -17.53
N THR A 53 -3.83 2.17 -16.67
CA THR A 53 -2.95 1.05 -17.03
C THR A 53 -3.42 -0.26 -16.39
N PRO A 54 -4.60 -0.76 -16.78
CA PRO A 54 -5.18 -1.95 -16.16
C PRO A 54 -4.32 -3.20 -16.39
N GLY A 55 -4.25 -4.08 -15.39
CA GLY A 55 -3.65 -5.41 -15.51
C GLY A 55 -2.12 -5.48 -15.45
N ARG A 56 -1.41 -4.36 -15.24
CA ARG A 56 0.04 -4.40 -15.00
C ARG A 56 0.35 -5.01 -13.64
N ARG A 57 1.31 -5.93 -13.57
CA ARG A 57 1.67 -6.64 -12.33
C ARG A 57 2.07 -5.69 -11.21
N GLY A 58 2.79 -4.60 -11.51
CA GLY A 58 3.11 -3.56 -10.54
C GLY A 58 1.87 -2.92 -9.88
N GLU A 59 0.79 -2.69 -10.64
CA GLU A 59 -0.46 -2.13 -10.08
C GLU A 59 -1.16 -3.10 -9.15
N ILE A 60 -1.14 -4.39 -9.51
CA ILE A 60 -1.69 -5.45 -8.66
C ILE A 60 -0.93 -5.50 -7.33
N ILE A 61 0.41 -5.50 -7.38
CA ILE A 61 1.24 -5.50 -6.17
C ILE A 61 0.99 -4.25 -5.33
N LYS A 62 0.94 -3.06 -5.95
CA LYS A 62 0.66 -1.82 -5.21
C LYS A 62 -0.70 -1.87 -4.51
N LYS A 63 -1.73 -2.36 -5.20
CA LYS A 63 -3.08 -2.51 -4.64
C LYS A 63 -3.09 -3.47 -3.45
N ASP A 64 -2.43 -4.61 -3.56
CA ASP A 64 -2.36 -5.59 -2.48
C ASP A 64 -1.60 -5.03 -1.26
N GLU A 65 -0.46 -4.36 -1.47
CA GLU A 65 0.32 -3.81 -0.36
C GLU A 65 -0.37 -2.64 0.34
N ILE A 66 -1.07 -1.77 -0.39
CA ILE A 66 -1.83 -0.70 0.25
C ILE A 66 -2.99 -1.26 1.08
N GLU A 67 -3.73 -2.24 0.56
CA GLU A 67 -4.82 -2.90 1.30
C GLU A 67 -4.32 -3.57 2.58
N LYS A 68 -3.15 -4.24 2.53
CA LYS A 68 -2.50 -4.81 3.73
C LYS A 68 -2.15 -3.75 4.76
N GLU A 69 -1.61 -2.60 4.35
CA GLU A 69 -1.22 -1.54 5.31
C GLU A 69 -2.46 -0.89 5.97
N PHE A 70 -3.55 -0.67 5.21
CA PHE A 70 -4.83 -0.22 5.79
C PHE A 70 -5.37 -1.24 6.80
N ALA A 71 -5.36 -2.53 6.47
CA ALA A 71 -5.82 -3.59 7.37
C ALA A 71 -4.97 -3.66 8.64
N ARG A 72 -3.64 -3.57 8.51
CA ARG A 72 -2.68 -3.56 9.64
C ARG A 72 -2.98 -2.42 10.60
N ARG A 73 -3.14 -1.20 10.09
CA ARG A 73 -3.41 -0.01 10.92
C ARG A 73 -4.80 -0.05 11.55
N TYR A 74 -5.80 -0.57 10.84
CA TYR A 74 -7.14 -0.78 11.42
C TYR A 74 -7.10 -1.76 12.60
N GLN A 75 -6.34 -2.86 12.50
CA GLN A 75 -6.14 -3.79 13.60
C GLN A 75 -5.40 -3.15 14.79
N GLU A 76 -4.34 -2.38 14.54
CA GLU A 76 -3.61 -1.67 15.60
C GLU A 76 -4.51 -0.72 16.39
N VAL A 77 -5.32 0.05 15.67
CA VAL A 77 -6.24 1.02 16.26
C VAL A 77 -7.31 0.31 17.10
N ASN A 78 -7.92 -0.75 16.57
CA ASN A 78 -8.90 -1.53 17.33
C ASN A 78 -8.29 -2.19 18.58
N MET A 79 -7.04 -2.66 18.51
CA MET A 79 -6.35 -3.21 19.69
C MET A 79 -6.09 -2.15 20.77
N ILE A 80 -5.76 -0.92 20.39
CA ILE A 80 -5.55 0.21 21.31
C ILE A 80 -6.86 0.60 22.02
N PHE A 81 -8.00 0.56 21.33
CA PHE A 81 -9.28 1.00 21.90
C PHE A 81 -10.04 -0.07 22.71
N THR A 82 -9.53 -1.31 22.79
CA THR A 82 -10.21 -2.43 23.49
C THR A 82 -9.63 -2.72 24.89
N HIS A 83 -8.66 -1.94 25.38
CA HIS A 83 -8.07 -2.04 26.73
C HIS A 83 -8.35 -0.78 27.54
#